data_AF-A0A1V3X6K7-F1
#
_entry.id   AF-A0A1V3X6K7-F1
#
_cell.length_a   1.000
_cell.length_b   1.000
_cell.length_c   1.000
_cell.angle_alpha   90.00
_cell.angle_beta   90.00
_cell.angle_gamma   90.00
#
_symmetry.space_group_name_H-M   'P 1'
#
loop_
_entity.id
_entity.type
_entity.pdbx_description
1 polymer ?
#
loop_
_entity_poly.entity_id
_entity_poly.type
_entity_poly.pdbx_seq_one_letter_code
_entity_poly.pdbx_strand_id
1 'polypeptide(L)'
;MLAASAAPAPSERGAWVVGAGRRLLFGNGGTGGNGGTAPGAFGGNGGNGGGALLFGNGGNGGNAGAGLGSGFGGIGGAAGLLFGAKGLDGSR
;
A
#
# COMPACT_ATOMS: atom_id res chain seq x y z
N MET A 1 -17.16 25.44 5.12
CA MET A 1 -16.42 25.19 3.85
C MET A 1 -16.06 23.71 3.80
N LEU A 2 -16.66 22.96 2.88
CA LEU A 2 -16.42 21.52 2.73
C LEU A 2 -15.41 21.35 1.58
N ALA A 3 -14.16 20.98 1.89
CA ALA A 3 -13.16 20.72 0.86
C ALA A 3 -13.48 19.38 0.18
N ALA A 4 -13.80 19.41 -1.11
CA ALA A 4 -13.95 18.20 -1.91
C ALA A 4 -12.57 17.55 -2.06
N SER A 5 -12.37 16.34 -1.51
CA SER A 5 -11.17 15.56 -1.77
C SER A 5 -11.16 15.16 -3.25
N ALA A 6 -10.22 15.69 -4.02
CA ALA A 6 -10.06 15.32 -5.42
C ALA A 6 -9.84 13.80 -5.53
N ALA A 7 -10.67 13.12 -6.31
CA ALA A 7 -10.47 11.71 -6.61
C ALA A 7 -9.12 11.52 -7.33
N PRO A 8 -8.33 10.47 -7.00
CA PRO A 8 -6.99 10.28 -7.55
C PRO A 8 -7.02 10.20 -9.09
N ALA A 9 -5.94 10.63 -9.74
CA ALA A 9 -5.87 10.65 -11.20
C ALA A 9 -5.99 9.22 -11.76
N PRO A 10 -6.53 9.01 -12.99
CA PRO A 10 -6.62 7.68 -13.60
C PRO A 10 -5.27 6.94 -13.68
N SER A 11 -4.15 7.66 -13.78
CA SER A 11 -2.79 7.11 -13.74
C SER A 11 -2.35 6.61 -12.35
N GLU A 12 -3.02 7.04 -11.28
CA GLU A 12 -2.80 6.60 -9.90
C GLU A 12 -3.76 5.48 -9.50
N ARG A 13 -4.82 5.28 -10.30
CA ARG A 13 -5.73 4.15 -10.19
C ARG A 13 -5.13 2.99 -10.96
N GLY A 14 -4.32 2.18 -10.29
CA GLY A 14 -3.84 0.91 -10.84
C GLY A 14 -4.98 0.19 -11.55
N ALA A 15 -4.79 -0.04 -12.86
CA ALA A 15 -5.84 -0.54 -13.74
C ALA A 15 -6.26 -1.96 -13.33
N TRP A 16 -7.45 -2.09 -12.73
CA TRP A 16 -8.12 -3.37 -12.58
C TRP A 16 -8.69 -3.78 -13.94
N VAL A 17 -7.86 -4.42 -14.76
CA VAL A 17 -8.37 -5.11 -15.96
C VAL A 17 -9.01 -6.42 -15.52
N VAL A 18 -10.34 -6.42 -15.47
CA VAL A 18 -11.18 -7.62 -15.35
C VAL A 18 -11.05 -8.42 -16.65
N GLY A 19 -10.00 -9.24 -16.73
CA GLY A 19 -9.80 -10.25 -17.76
C GLY A 19 -9.70 -11.62 -17.09
N ALA A 20 -10.80 -12.35 -17.07
CA ALA A 20 -10.95 -13.61 -16.34
C ALA A 20 -9.86 -14.64 -16.72
N GLY A 21 -9.12 -15.11 -15.72
CA GLY A 21 -8.32 -16.34 -15.78
C GLY A 21 -6.82 -16.15 -15.70
N ARG A 22 -6.19 -15.42 -16.63
CA ARG A 22 -4.71 -15.47 -16.79
C ARG A 22 -3.94 -14.31 -16.16
N ARG A 23 -4.58 -13.15 -15.95
CA ARG A 23 -3.93 -11.96 -15.36
C ARG A 23 -4.07 -11.90 -13.83
N LEU A 24 -5.02 -12.63 -13.23
CA LEU A 24 -5.17 -12.73 -11.78
C LEU A 24 -4.06 -13.59 -11.14
N LEU A 25 -3.48 -14.52 -11.89
CA LEU A 25 -2.45 -15.41 -11.35
C LEU A 25 -1.07 -14.72 -11.32
N PHE A 26 -0.88 -13.66 -12.11
CA PHE A 26 0.37 -12.90 -12.23
C PHE A 26 0.12 -11.43 -11.87
N GLY A 27 0.64 -11.00 -10.72
CA GLY A 27 0.48 -9.61 -10.30
C GLY A 27 1.18 -9.35 -8.98
N ASN A 28 1.86 -8.21 -8.89
CA ASN A 28 2.43 -7.73 -7.65
C ASN A 28 1.33 -7.12 -6.77
N GLY A 29 1.48 -7.25 -5.47
CA GLY A 29 0.64 -6.56 -4.51
C GLY A 29 0.87 -5.04 -4.54
N GLY A 30 -0.18 -4.27 -4.28
CA GLY A 30 -0.10 -2.81 -4.23
C GLY A 30 0.64 -2.31 -2.98
N THR A 31 1.35 -1.18 -3.08
CA THR A 31 2.02 -0.56 -1.92
C THR A 31 1.00 0.07 -0.97
N GLY A 32 1.21 -0.09 0.33
CA GLY A 32 0.45 0.58 1.36
C GLY A 32 0.70 2.09 1.34
N GLY A 33 -0.35 2.88 1.62
CA GLY A 33 -0.24 4.34 1.67
C GLY A 33 0.53 4.82 2.90
N ASN A 34 1.28 5.91 2.79
CA ASN A 34 1.97 6.49 3.93
C ASN A 34 0.98 7.13 4.92
N GLY A 35 1.36 7.13 6.20
CA GLY A 35 0.63 7.81 7.25
C GLY A 35 0.63 9.33 7.07
N GLY A 36 -0.49 9.97 7.41
CA GLY A 36 -0.62 11.42 7.33
C GLY A 36 0.26 12.15 8.35
N THR A 37 0.84 13.28 7.95
CA THR A 37 1.63 14.13 8.86
C THR A 37 0.70 15.07 9.63
N ALA A 38 0.90 15.18 10.95
CA ALA A 38 0.07 16.03 11.82
C ALA A 38 0.94 16.81 12.83
N PRO A 39 1.19 18.11 12.59
CA PRO A 39 1.88 18.96 13.56
C PRO A 39 1.04 19.15 14.84
N GLY A 40 1.64 18.90 16.01
CA GLY A 40 0.96 19.03 17.30
C GLY A 40 0.08 17.84 17.71
N ALA A 41 -0.03 16.81 16.87
CA ALA A 41 -0.70 15.54 17.17
C ALA A 41 0.20 14.36 16.78
N PHE A 42 -0.20 13.13 17.09
CA PHE A 42 0.52 11.95 16.62
C PHE A 42 0.38 11.80 15.10
N GLY A 43 1.46 11.41 14.43
CA GLY A 43 1.43 11.09 13.01
C GLY A 43 0.62 9.82 12.73
N GLY A 44 0.01 9.75 11.54
CA GLY A 44 -0.81 8.60 11.15
C GLY A 44 0.02 7.34 10.96
N ASN A 45 -0.60 6.17 11.08
CA ASN A 45 0.05 4.91 10.74
C ASN A 45 0.15 4.74 9.22
N GLY A 46 1.19 4.07 8.76
CA GLY A 46 1.30 3.60 7.39
C GLY A 46 0.34 2.44 7.12
N GLY A 47 -0.20 2.36 5.92
CA GLY A 47 -1.07 1.28 5.46
C GLY A 47 -0.27 0.02 5.11
N ASN A 48 -0.92 -1.14 5.20
CA ASN A 48 -0.29 -2.40 4.82
C ASN A 48 -0.17 -2.52 3.30
N GLY A 49 0.89 -3.19 2.84
CA GLY A 49 1.04 -3.59 1.46
C GLY A 49 0.10 -4.75 1.10
N GLY A 50 -0.40 -4.78 -0.14
CA GLY A 50 -1.20 -5.86 -0.67
C GLY A 50 -0.37 -7.11 -0.95
N GLY A 51 -1.00 -8.28 -0.87
CA GLY A 51 -0.38 -9.54 -1.27
C GLY A 51 -0.41 -9.77 -2.79
N ALA A 52 0.51 -10.58 -3.29
CA ALA A 52 0.39 -11.20 -4.60
C ALA A 52 -0.38 -12.52 -4.51
N LEU A 53 -0.95 -12.99 -5.63
CA LEU A 53 -1.74 -14.23 -5.69
C LEU A 53 -0.83 -15.46 -5.91
N LEU A 54 -0.68 -15.96 -7.15
CA LEU A 54 0.18 -17.14 -7.40
C LEU A 54 1.62 -16.75 -7.73
N PHE A 55 1.81 -15.77 -8.61
CA PHE A 55 3.10 -15.28 -9.05
C PHE A 55 3.15 -13.76 -8.89
N GLY A 56 4.19 -13.26 -8.22
CA GLY A 56 4.41 -11.83 -8.02
C GLY A 56 4.92 -11.49 -6.63
N ASN A 57 5.44 -10.28 -6.47
CA ASN A 57 5.93 -9.78 -5.21
C ASN A 57 4.82 -9.12 -4.41
N GLY A 58 4.84 -9.27 -3.09
CA GLY A 58 4.00 -8.47 -2.20
C GLY A 58 4.37 -6.99 -2.28
N GLY A 59 3.39 -6.11 -2.09
CA GLY A 59 3.62 -4.68 -2.03
C GLY A 59 4.25 -4.25 -0.71
N ASN A 60 5.04 -3.19 -0.70
CA ASN A 60 5.61 -2.66 0.54
C ASN A 60 4.52 -2.04 1.44
N GLY A 61 4.72 -2.08 2.75
CA GLY A 61 3.96 -1.29 3.70
C GLY A 61 4.32 0.19 3.59
N GLY A 62 3.35 1.06 3.87
CA GLY A 62 3.57 2.51 3.91
C GLY A 62 4.31 2.93 5.16
N ASN A 63 5.06 4.02 5.08
CA ASN A 63 5.76 4.58 6.23
C ASN A 63 4.77 5.27 7.19
N ALA A 64 5.15 5.37 8.45
CA ALA A 64 4.43 6.20 9.40
C ALA A 64 4.47 7.69 9.00
N GLY A 65 3.44 8.43 9.40
CA GLY A 65 3.40 9.87 9.32
C GLY A 65 4.19 10.51 10.45
N ALA A 66 4.75 11.69 10.19
CA ALA A 66 5.42 12.49 11.20
C ALA A 66 4.42 13.24 12.11
N GLY A 67 4.79 13.45 13.37
CA GLY A 67 3.98 14.18 14.35
C GLY A 67 4.69 14.30 15.70
N LEU A 68 3.98 14.74 16.73
CA LEU A 68 4.48 14.85 18.11
C LEU A 68 5.02 13.50 18.64
N GLY A 69 4.46 12.41 18.13
CA GLY A 69 5.09 11.08 18.06
C GLY A 69 4.80 10.44 16.71
N SER A 70 5.70 9.59 16.22
CA SER A 70 5.53 8.87 14.95
C SER A 70 4.44 7.81 15.06
N GLY A 71 3.66 7.64 14.01
CA GLY A 71 2.81 6.45 13.85
C GLY A 71 3.63 5.16 13.71
N PHE A 72 2.94 4.05 13.45
CA PHE A 72 3.58 2.78 13.08
C PHE A 72 3.68 2.66 11.56
N GLY A 73 4.80 2.13 11.06
CA GLY A 73 4.90 1.70 9.67
C GLY A 73 3.97 0.51 9.39
N GLY A 74 3.43 0.44 8.18
CA GLY A 74 2.57 -0.64 7.74
C GLY A 74 3.34 -1.93 7.45
N ILE A 75 2.68 -3.07 7.54
CA ILE A 75 3.29 -4.37 7.24
C ILE A 75 3.33 -4.57 5.72
N GLY A 76 4.46 -5.04 5.19
CA GLY A 76 4.61 -5.42 3.79
C GLY A 76 3.81 -6.67 3.44
N GLY A 77 3.21 -6.67 2.25
CA GLY A 77 2.33 -7.72 1.76
C GLY A 77 3.04 -9.04 1.48
N ALA A 78 2.26 -10.12 1.46
CA ALA A 78 2.76 -11.47 1.20
C ALA A 78 3.22 -11.64 -0.26
N ALA A 79 4.26 -12.46 -0.44
CA ALA A 79 4.68 -12.94 -1.76
C ALA A 79 3.60 -13.81 -2.42
N GLY A 80 3.70 -13.98 -3.74
CA GLY A 80 2.90 -14.95 -4.47
C GLY A 80 3.19 -16.38 -3.99
N LEU A 81 2.15 -17.22 -3.93
CA LEU A 81 2.23 -18.55 -3.34
C LEU A 81 3.27 -19.46 -4.00
N LEU A 82 3.49 -19.32 -5.30
CA LEU A 82 4.37 -20.20 -6.09
C LEU A 82 5.73 -19.55 -6.36
N PHE A 83 5.76 -18.22 -6.56
CA PHE A 83 6.99 -17.45 -6.74
C PHE A 83 6.78 -15.96 -6.45
N GLY A 84 7.74 -15.36 -5.75
CA GLY A 84 7.82 -13.94 -5.47
C GLY A 84 8.55 -13.62 -4.18
N ALA A 85 8.66 -12.33 -3.87
CA ALA A 85 9.23 -11.82 -2.64
C ALA A 85 8.17 -11.11 -1.77
N LYS A 86 8.33 -11.17 -0.45
CA LYS A 86 7.50 -10.41 0.50
C LYS A 86 7.82 -8.92 0.31
N GLY A 87 6.80 -8.07 0.43
CA GLY A 87 7.00 -6.63 0.52
C GLY A 87 7.71 -6.25 1.82
N LEU A 88 8.47 -5.15 1.78
CA LEU A 88 9.13 -4.59 2.96
C LEU A 88 8.10 -3.95 3.88
N ASP A 89 8.33 -4.04 5.20
CA ASP A 89 7.55 -3.29 6.18
C ASP A 89 7.98 -1.81 6.14
N GLY A 90 7.02 -0.91 6.35
CA GLY A 90 7.23 0.52 6.34
C GLY A 90 8.03 0.99 7.56
N SER A 91 8.77 2.08 7.41
CA SER A 91 9.52 2.67 8.50
C SER A 91 8.63 3.50 9.42
N ARG A 92 9.12 3.75 10.65
CA ARG A 92 8.58 4.79 11.53
C ARG A 92 9.11 6.16 11.15
#